data_AF-A0A2K3MB87-F1
#
_entry.id   AF-A0A2K3MB87-F1
#
_cell.length_a   1.000
_cell.length_b   1.000
_cell.length_c   1.000
_cell.angle_alpha   90.00
_cell.angle_beta   90.00
_cell.angle_gamma   90.00
#
_symmetry.space_group_name_H-M   'P 1'
#
loop_
_entity.id
_entity.type
_entity.pdbx_description
1 polymer ?
#
loop_
_entity_poly.entity_id
_entity_poly.type
_entity_poly.pdbx_seq_one_letter_code
_entity_poly.pdbx_strand_id
1 'polypeptide(L)' 'MGPVMHFFFLERFLHPAEWFEKRLAYTRSVAASSMVGYIVGLGDRHSMNILIDQTTAEVVHIDLGVAFEQGLMLKTPER' A
#
# COMPACT_ATOMS: atom_id res chain seq x y z
N MET A 1 14.44 -7.51 15.28
CA MET A 1 14.60 -6.77 14.02
C MET A 1 13.49 -5.73 13.91
N GLY A 2 13.79 -4.53 13.44
CA GLY A 2 12.79 -3.48 13.20
C GLY A 2 12.17 -3.57 11.78
N PRO A 3 11.21 -2.70 11.46
CA PRO A 3 10.65 -2.62 10.11
C PRO A 3 11.72 -2.21 9.07
N VAL A 4 11.76 -2.93 7.94
CA VAL A 4 12.83 -2.83 6.93
C VAL A 4 12.41 -2.14 5.61
N MET A 5 11.15 -1.72 5.49
CA MET A 5 10.62 -1.16 4.23
C MET A 5 11.36 0.09 3.75
N HIS A 6 12.00 0.84 4.64
CA HIS A 6 12.78 2.02 4.28
C HIS A 6 13.99 1.69 3.38
N PHE A 7 14.53 0.47 3.44
CA PHE A 7 15.64 0.03 2.58
C PHE A 7 15.24 0.00 1.10
N PHE A 8 13.98 -0.31 0.76
CA PHE A 8 13.49 -0.23 -0.61
C PHE A 8 13.79 1.12 -1.25
N PHE A 9 13.56 2.22 -0.52
CA PHE A 9 13.81 3.57 -1.06
C PHE A 9 15.31 3.88 -1.13
N LEU A 10 16.09 3.45 -0.14
CA LEU A 10 17.53 3.71 -0.07
C LEU A 10 18.32 2.95 -1.16
N GLU A 11 17.91 1.72 -1.46
CA GLU A 11 18.57 0.87 -2.45
C GLU A 11 18.19 1.23 -3.89
N ARG A 12 16.99 1.79 -4.09
CA ARG A 12 16.43 2.08 -5.43
C ARG A 12 16.69 3.50 -5.91
N PHE A 13 16.67 4.48 -5.01
CA PHE A 13 16.74 5.90 -5.35
C PHE A 13 17.96 6.53 -4.66
N LEU A 14 19.10 6.50 -5.35
CA LEU A 14 20.39 6.88 -4.78
C LEU A 14 20.56 8.40 -4.64
N HIS A 15 19.85 9.18 -5.47
CA HIS A 15 19.89 10.63 -5.41
C HIS A 15 18.92 11.16 -4.34
N PRO A 16 19.37 11.99 -3.37
CA PRO A 16 18.53 12.43 -2.26
C PRO A 16 17.23 13.15 -2.67
N ALA A 17 17.27 13.94 -3.75
CA ALA A 17 16.09 14.62 -4.27
C ALA A 17 15.06 13.62 -4.80
N GLU A 18 15.50 12.65 -5.62
CA GLU A 18 14.64 11.58 -6.13
C GLU A 18 14.09 10.72 -5.00
N TRP A 19 14.94 10.27 -4.07
CA TRP A 19 14.52 9.53 -2.87
C TRP A 19 13.39 10.24 -2.12
N PHE A 20 13.52 11.56 -1.92
CA PHE A 20 12.53 12.35 -1.21
C PHE A 20 11.21 12.41 -1.98
N GLU A 21 11.26 12.65 -3.30
CA GLU A 21 10.09 12.66 -4.18
C GLU A 21 9.37 11.30 -4.19
N LYS A 22 10.12 10.19 -4.30
CA LYS A 22 9.56 8.83 -4.34
C LYS A 22 8.94 8.42 -3.00
N ARG A 23 9.58 8.79 -1.88
CA ARG A 23 9.00 8.59 -0.55
C ARG A 23 7.70 9.39 -0.37
N LEU A 24 7.63 10.58 -0.94
CA LEU A 24 6.42 11.41 -0.91
C LEU A 24 5.31 10.82 -1.78
N ALA A 25 5.64 10.30 -2.97
CA ALA A 25 4.70 9.59 -3.84
C ALA A 25 4.13 8.32 -3.15
N TYR A 26 4.99 7.52 -2.52
CA TYR A 26 4.56 6.39 -1.69
C TYR A 26 3.59 6.81 -0.59
N THR A 27 3.96 7.82 0.20
CA THR A 27 3.13 8.26 1.34
C THR A 27 1.77 8.77 0.89
N ARG A 28 1.73 9.53 -0.21
CA ARG A 28 0.48 10.08 -0.77
C ARG A 28 -0.42 8.97 -1.35
N SER A 29 0.16 8.05 -2.12
CA SER A 29 -0.60 6.94 -2.71
C SER A 29 -1.17 6.02 -1.62
N VAL A 30 -0.38 5.65 -0.61
CA VAL A 30 -0.85 4.89 0.56
C VAL A 30 -1.99 5.62 1.27
N ALA A 31 -1.83 6.91 1.58
CA ALA A 31 -2.86 7.66 2.29
C ALA A 31 -4.18 7.71 1.50
N ALA A 32 -4.10 8.04 0.21
CA ALA A 32 -5.28 8.10 -0.65
C ALA A 32 -5.95 6.74 -0.81
N SER A 33 -5.19 5.69 -1.14
CA SER A 33 -5.74 4.35 -1.34
C SER A 33 -6.31 3.74 -0.06
N SER A 34 -5.70 4.03 1.09
CA SER A 34 -6.20 3.58 2.40
C SER A 34 -7.54 4.23 2.75
N MET A 35 -7.68 5.54 2.53
CA MET A 35 -8.94 6.24 2.80
C MET A 35 -10.04 5.78 1.84
N VAL A 36 -9.73 5.63 0.55
CA VAL A 36 -10.68 5.09 -0.42
C VAL A 36 -11.08 3.65 -0.06
N GLY A 37 -10.12 2.80 0.29
CA GLY A 37 -10.35 1.43 0.70
C GLY A 37 -11.24 1.34 1.94
N TYR A 38 -11.01 2.19 2.94
CA TYR A 38 -11.85 2.29 4.12
C TYR A 38 -13.29 2.71 3.77
N ILE A 39 -13.48 3.76 2.98
CA ILE A 39 -14.81 4.25 2.59
C ILE A 39 -15.60 3.19 1.81
N VAL A 40 -14.93 2.42 0.97
CA VAL A 40 -15.54 1.35 0.16
C VAL A 40 -15.72 0.05 0.95
N GLY A 41 -15.12 -0.08 2.14
CA GLY A 41 -15.12 -1.33 2.92
C GLY A 41 -14.32 -2.43 2.22
N LEU A 42 -13.17 -2.09 1.64
CA LEU A 42 -12.29 -2.98 0.89
C LEU A 42 -11.48 -3.88 1.85
N GLY A 43 -11.71 -5.20 1.77
CA GLY A 43 -11.04 -6.24 2.59
C GLY A 43 -9.96 -7.00 1.80
N ASP A 44 -9.38 -8.07 2.35
CA ASP A 44 -8.35 -8.90 1.72
C ASP A 44 -7.10 -8.13 1.26
N ARG A 45 -6.69 -7.13 2.05
CA ARG A 45 -5.51 -6.27 1.77
C ARG A 45 -4.21 -6.89 2.30
N HIS A 46 -3.97 -8.16 2.00
CA HIS A 46 -2.71 -8.82 2.32
C HIS A 46 -1.57 -8.37 1.38
N SER A 47 -0.30 -8.60 1.75
CA SER A 47 0.86 -8.05 1.03
C SER A 47 0.94 -8.42 -0.46
N MET A 48 0.36 -9.54 -0.91
CA MET A 48 0.33 -9.89 -2.34
C MET A 48 -0.66 -9.06 -3.16
N ASN A 49 -1.64 -8.39 -2.52
CA ASN A 49 -2.63 -7.52 -3.16
C ASN A 49 -2.23 -6.04 -3.11
N ILE A 50 -1.04 -5.74 -2.56
CA ILE A 50 -0.49 -4.40 -2.45
C ILE A 50 0.83 -4.37 -3.21
N LEU A 51 0.78 -3.87 -4.44
CA LEU A 51 1.95 -3.72 -5.27
C LEU A 51 2.59 -2.34 -5.06
N ILE A 52 3.89 -2.27 -5.33
CA ILE A 52 4.64 -1.01 -5.37
C ILE A 52 5.26 -0.89 -6.75
N ASP A 53 4.93 0.18 -7.46
CA ASP A 53 5.60 0.51 -8.72
C ASP A 53 7.07 0.86 -8.42
N GLN A 54 8.00 0.11 -9.02
CA GLN A 54 9.43 0.25 -8.75
C GLN A 54 10.06 1.53 -9.37
N THR A 55 9.33 2.22 -10.24
CA THR A 55 9.75 3.45 -10.91
C THR A 55 9.13 4.67 -10.23
N THR A 56 7.84 4.65 -9.88
CA THR A 56 7.17 5.80 -9.24
C THR A 56 7.15 5.73 -7.72
N ALA A 57 7.35 4.54 -7.14
CA ALA A 57 7.15 4.21 -5.73
C ALA A 57 5.70 4.36 -5.24
N GLU A 58 4.73 4.45 -6.15
CA GLU A 58 3.32 4.50 -5.80
C GLU A 58 2.77 3.12 -5.45
N VAL A 59 1.84 3.09 -4.49
CA VAL A 59 1.13 1.87 -4.09
C VAL A 59 -0.09 1.63 -4.99
N VAL A 60 -0.21 0.40 -5.48
CA VAL A 60 -1.31 -0.05 -6.32
C VAL A 60 -2.00 -1.24 -5.63
N HIS A 61 -3.27 -1.07 -5.30
CA HIS A 61 -4.11 -2.15 -4.79
C HIS A 61 -4.62 -2.96 -5.99
N ILE A 62 -4.35 -4.26 -6.00
CA ILE A 62 -4.92 -5.20 -6.97
C ILE A 62 -5.96 -6.08 -6.27
N ASP A 63 -6.68 -6.86 -7.08
CA ASP A 63 -7.75 -7.75 -6.63
C ASP A 63 -8.75 -7.06 -5.70
N LEU A 64 -9.77 -6.40 -6.26
CA LEU A 64 -10.76 -5.64 -5.50
C LEU A 64 -12.03 -6.47 -5.20
N GLY A 65 -11.91 -7.81 -5.18
CA GLY A 65 -13.05 -8.72 -5.09
C GLY A 65 -13.78 -8.75 -3.75
N VAL A 66 -13.13 -8.35 -2.66
CA VAL A 66 -13.71 -8.25 -1.32
C VAL A 66 -13.95 -6.78 -0.98
N ALA A 67 -15.20 -6.33 -1.08
CA ALA A 67 -15.59 -4.93 -0.87
C ALA A 67 -16.88 -4.82 -0.05
N PHE A 68 -17.31 -3.60 0.29
CA PHE A 68 -18.55 -3.34 1.03
C PHE A 68 -18.67 -4.14 2.33
N GLU A 69 -17.59 -4.18 3.12
CA GLU A 69 -17.51 -4.84 4.43
C GLU A 69 -17.61 -6.37 4.38
N GLN A 70 -17.46 -6.99 3.20
CA GLN A 70 -17.46 -8.45 3.06
C GLN A 70 -16.37 -9.15 3.89
N GLY A 71 -15.23 -8.48 4.16
CA GLY A 71 -14.15 -9.01 5.01
C GLY A 71 -14.59 -9.29 6.45
N LEU A 72 -15.63 -8.59 6.94
CA LEU A 72 -16.20 -8.82 8.28
C LEU A 72 -17.06 -10.10 8.36
N MET A 73 -17.49 -10.61 7.21
CA MET A 73 -18.38 -11.78 7.09
C MET A 73 -17.60 -13.10 6.92
N LEU A 74 -16.27 -13.06 6.85
CA LEU A 74 -15.42 -14.23 6.76
C LEU A 74 -15.45 -15.06 8.05
N LYS A 75 -15.12 -16.36 7.94
CA LYS A 75 -15.03 -17.27 9.10
C LYS A 75 -14.09 -16.72 10.18
N THR A 76 -12.99 -16.09 9.76
CA THR A 76 -12.14 -15.27 10.60
C THR A 76 -12.25 -13.84 10.10
N PRO A 77 -13.00 -12.97 10.78
CA PRO A 77 -13.19 -11.59 10.33
C PRO A 77 -11.89 -10.81 10.30
N GLU A 78 -11.72 -9.98 9.28
CA GLU A 78 -10.71 -8.93 9.25
C GLU A 78 -11.13 -7.82 10.23
N ARG A 79 -10.22 -7.33 11.09
CA ARG A 79 -10.52 -6.33 12.12
C ARG A 79 -9.59 -5.13 12.03
#